data_AF-A0A5R8WB15-F1
#
_entry.id   AF-A0A5R8WB15-F1
#
_cell.length_a   1.000
_cell.length_b   1.000
_cell.length_c   1.000
_cell.angle_alpha   90.00
_cell.angle_beta   90.00
_cell.angle_gamma   90.00
#
_symmetry.space_group_name_H-M   'P 1'
#
loop_
_entity.id
_entity.type
_entity.pdbx_description
1 polymer ?
#
loop_
_entity_poly.entity_id
_entity_poly.type
_entity_poly.pdbx_seq_one_letter_code
_entity_poly.pdbx_strand_id
1 'polypeptide(L)'
;MDEADQQALTGAVVKRHNLDLAGLWLDYVALGGNASEQDMRDYCSGTLCLPEKDRDALSQAINEHCAGADLSLRAPFSDSPLSRVHAKPQDPYSSK
;
A
#
# COMPACT_ATOMS: atom_id res chain seq x y z
N MET A 1 -1.92 6.88 -7.78
CA MET A 1 -1.78 7.18 -6.34
C MET A 1 -0.40 7.78 -6.10
N ASP A 2 -0.25 8.75 -5.19
CA ASP A 2 1.09 9.23 -4.80
C ASP A 2 1.81 8.17 -3.95
N GLU A 3 3.14 8.12 -3.98
CA GLU A 3 3.94 7.15 -3.24
C GLU A 3 3.67 7.21 -1.72
N ALA A 4 3.59 8.43 -1.15
CA ALA A 4 3.37 8.61 0.28
C ALA A 4 1.96 8.16 0.69
N ASP A 5 0.95 8.44 -0.15
CA ASP A 5 -0.43 7.98 0.08
C ASP A 5 -0.50 6.44 0.03
N GLN A 6 0.13 5.82 -0.96
CA GLN A 6 0.19 4.36 -1.08
C GLN A 6 0.85 3.75 0.16
N GLN A 7 1.97 4.30 0.61
CA GLN A 7 2.68 3.83 1.79
C GLN A 7 1.82 3.96 3.06
N ALA A 8 1.21 5.12 3.29
CA ALA A 8 0.40 5.36 4.47
C ALA A 8 -0.80 4.41 4.53
N LEU A 9 -1.49 4.21 3.40
CA LEU A 9 -2.62 3.29 3.31
C LEU A 9 -2.19 1.83 3.48
N THR A 10 -1.09 1.43 2.85
CA THR A 10 -0.55 0.07 3.00
C THR A 10 -0.19 -0.23 4.45
N GLY A 11 0.55 0.67 5.11
CA GLY A 11 0.87 0.57 6.53
C GLY A 11 -0.37 0.55 7.43
N ALA A 12 -1.43 1.28 7.07
CA ALA A 12 -2.71 1.26 7.79
C ALA A 12 -3.42 -0.10 7.69
N VAL A 13 -3.38 -0.77 6.53
CA VAL A 13 -3.95 -2.12 6.37
C VAL A 13 -3.22 -3.12 7.26
N VAL A 14 -1.88 -3.12 7.21
CA VAL A 14 -1.04 -3.97 8.06
C VAL A 14 -1.38 -3.78 9.53
N LYS A 15 -1.41 -2.53 10.01
CA LYS A 15 -1.71 -2.22 11.42
C LYS A 15 -3.14 -2.60 11.81
N ARG A 16 -4.13 -2.34 10.94
CA ARG A 16 -5.55 -2.60 11.22
C ARG A 16 -5.82 -4.09 11.39
N HIS A 17 -5.17 -4.93 10.60
CA HIS A 17 -5.37 -6.38 10.62
C HIS A 17 -4.31 -7.13 11.43
N ASN A 18 -3.36 -6.41 12.04
CA ASN A 18 -2.25 -6.98 12.79
C ASN A 18 -1.54 -8.10 12.01
N LEU A 19 -1.24 -7.83 10.74
CA LEU A 19 -0.63 -8.81 9.85
C LEU A 19 0.77 -9.19 10.35
N ASP A 20 1.09 -10.47 10.28
CA ASP A 20 2.43 -10.96 10.56
C ASP A 20 3.38 -10.52 9.44
N LEU A 21 4.27 -9.57 9.76
CA LEU A 21 5.21 -9.01 8.80
C LEU A 21 6.26 -10.03 8.33
N ALA A 22 6.62 -11.02 9.16
CA ALA A 22 7.58 -12.04 8.75
C ALA A 22 6.96 -12.98 7.70
N GLY A 23 5.75 -13.48 7.95
CA GLY A 23 4.99 -14.26 6.97
C GLY A 23 4.69 -13.48 5.70
N LEU A 24 4.24 -12.23 5.83
CA LEU A 24 3.94 -11.36 4.69
C LEU A 24 5.17 -11.11 3.81
N TRP A 25 6.36 -10.98 4.42
CA TRP A 25 7.60 -10.82 3.66
C TRP A 25 7.90 -12.04 2.78
N LEU A 26 7.60 -13.26 3.25
CA LEU A 26 7.77 -14.48 2.44
C LEU A 26 6.84 -14.48 1.22
N ASP A 27 5.57 -14.08 1.41
CA ASP A 27 4.61 -13.96 0.31
C ASP A 27 5.05 -12.89 -0.70
N TYR A 28 5.51 -11.74 -0.21
CA TYR A 28 6.08 -10.66 -1.01
C TYR A 28 7.30 -11.10 -1.84
N VAL A 29 8.24 -11.85 -1.24
CA VAL A 29 9.41 -12.39 -1.95
C VAL A 29 8.99 -13.42 -3.00
N ALA A 30 7.99 -14.27 -2.70
CA ALA A 30 7.46 -15.23 -3.66
C ALA A 30 6.83 -14.57 -4.89
N LEU A 31 6.30 -13.35 -4.75
CA LEU A 31 5.80 -12.51 -5.83
C LEU A 31 6.90 -11.72 -6.57
N GLY A 32 8.18 -11.95 -6.24
CA GLY A 32 9.33 -11.32 -6.89
C GLY A 32 9.74 -9.98 -6.28
N GLY A 33 9.33 -9.71 -5.05
CA GLY A 33 9.82 -8.64 -4.20
C GLY A 33 11.32 -8.78 -3.90
N ASN A 34 12.05 -7.66 -3.89
CA ASN A 34 13.50 -7.66 -3.75
C ASN A 34 14.03 -6.90 -2.49
N ALA A 35 13.13 -6.34 -1.68
CA ALA A 35 13.50 -5.66 -0.45
C ALA A 35 13.78 -6.65 0.69
N SER A 36 14.68 -6.28 1.60
CA SER A 36 14.90 -7.05 2.82
C SER A 36 13.66 -7.01 3.72
N GLU A 37 13.55 -7.95 4.66
CA GLU A 37 12.44 -7.94 5.64
C GLU A 37 12.43 -6.63 6.44
N GLN A 38 13.61 -6.10 6.79
CA GLN A 38 13.73 -4.85 7.51
C GLN A 38 13.27 -3.66 6.68
N ASP A 39 13.67 -3.56 5.41
CA ASP A 39 13.22 -2.48 4.52
C ASP A 39 11.70 -2.52 4.31
N MET A 40 11.11 -3.72 4.21
CA MET A 40 9.66 -3.90 4.13
C MET A 40 8.96 -3.43 5.42
N ARG A 41 9.52 -3.76 6.59
CA ARG A 41 9.01 -3.28 7.89
C ARG A 41 9.09 -1.76 8.00
N ASP A 42 10.20 -1.17 7.55
CA ASP A 42 10.43 0.27 7.56
C ASP A 42 9.50 0.99 6.57
N TYR A 43 9.20 0.35 5.44
CA TYR A 43 8.16 0.81 4.53
C TYR A 43 6.77 0.81 5.18
N CYS A 44 6.35 -0.29 5.80
CA CYS A 44 5.05 -0.39 6.48
C CYS A 44 4.94 0.57 7.68
N SER A 45 6.06 0.96 8.29
CA SER A 45 6.10 1.92 9.39
C SER A 45 6.10 3.39 8.92
N GLY A 46 6.36 3.64 7.65
CA GLY A 46 6.43 5.00 7.08
C GLY A 46 7.82 5.63 7.13
N THR A 47 8.88 4.86 7.39
CA THR A 47 10.24 5.37 7.61
C THR A 47 11.18 5.20 6.41
N LEU A 48 10.83 4.36 5.45
CA LEU A 48 11.59 4.13 4.22
C LEU A 48 10.66 4.02 3.00
N CYS A 49 11.07 4.55 1.85
CA CYS A 49 10.34 4.36 0.59
C CYS A 49 10.87 3.15 -0.18
N LEU A 50 9.96 2.36 -0.74
CA LEU A 50 10.29 1.27 -1.66
C LEU A 50 10.05 1.69 -3.11
N PRO A 51 10.78 1.12 -4.09
CA PRO A 51 10.47 1.26 -5.50
C PRO A 51 9.04 0.83 -5.84
N GLU A 52 8.43 1.41 -6.87
CA GLU A 52 7.03 1.14 -7.27
C GLU A 52 6.72 -0.34 -7.43
N LYS A 53 7.59 -1.09 -8.12
CA LYS A 53 7.46 -2.54 -8.28
C LYS A 53 7.35 -3.26 -6.93
N ASP A 54 8.17 -2.88 -5.96
CA ASP A 54 8.18 -3.50 -4.64
C ASP A 54 6.97 -3.08 -3.81
N ARG A 55 6.50 -1.84 -3.94
CA ARG A 55 5.24 -1.39 -3.31
C ARG A 55 4.05 -2.20 -3.84
N ASP A 56 3.97 -2.39 -5.15
CA ASP A 56 2.85 -3.11 -5.77
C ASP A 56 2.90 -4.62 -5.50
N ALA A 57 4.09 -5.22 -5.48
CA ALA A 57 4.26 -6.61 -5.04
C ALA A 57 3.83 -6.79 -3.57
N LEU A 58 4.16 -5.85 -2.69
CA LEU A 58 3.72 -5.88 -1.29
C LEU A 58 2.20 -5.68 -1.16
N SER A 59 1.62 -4.75 -1.91
CA SER A 59 0.17 -4.57 -1.97
C SER A 59 -0.53 -5.85 -2.44
N GLN A 60 0.02 -6.55 -3.43
CA GLN A 60 -0.50 -7.85 -3.87
C GLN A 60 -0.46 -8.88 -2.75
N ALA A 61 0.69 -9.06 -2.08
CA ALA A 61 0.85 -10.00 -0.96
C ALA A 61 -0.18 -9.74 0.15
N ILE A 62 -0.34 -8.48 0.55
CA ILE A 62 -1.31 -8.07 1.57
C ILE A 62 -2.73 -8.39 1.11
N ASN A 63 -3.05 -8.12 -0.15
CA ASN A 63 -4.38 -8.33 -0.68
C ASN A 63 -4.77 -9.80 -0.79
N GLU A 64 -3.82 -10.67 -1.16
CA GLU A 64 -4.01 -12.12 -1.15
C GLU A 64 -4.22 -12.64 0.27
N HIS A 65 -3.41 -12.20 1.24
CA HIS A 65 -3.59 -12.54 2.64
C HIS A 65 -4.96 -12.10 3.17
N CYS A 66 -5.35 -10.85 2.90
CA CYS A 66 -6.67 -10.34 3.28
C CYS A 66 -7.82 -11.09 2.60
N ALA A 67 -7.65 -11.55 1.35
CA ALA A 67 -8.66 -12.34 0.66
C ALA A 67 -8.80 -13.74 1.27
N GLY A 68 -7.68 -14.40 1.62
CA GLY A 68 -7.70 -15.71 2.29
C GLY A 68 -8.32 -15.67 3.69
N ALA A 69 -8.33 -14.51 4.34
CA ALA A 69 -8.91 -14.29 5.67
C ALA A 69 -10.30 -13.61 5.64
N ASP A 70 -10.94 -13.48 4.46
CA ASP A 70 -12.24 -12.80 4.27
C ASP A 70 -12.30 -11.37 4.83
N LEU A 71 -11.15 -10.69 4.91
CA LEU A 71 -11.07 -9.29 5.31
C LEU A 71 -11.53 -8.40 4.16
N SER A 72 -12.12 -7.25 4.44
CA SER A 72 -12.67 -6.36 3.40
C SER A 72 -11.72 -5.24 2.95
N LEU A 73 -10.77 -4.85 3.81
CA LEU A 73 -9.83 -3.78 3.48
C LEU A 73 -8.67 -4.31 2.62
N ARG A 74 -8.25 -3.54 1.63
CA ARG A 74 -7.18 -3.88 0.68
C ARG A 74 -6.13 -2.78 0.65
N ALA A 75 -4.87 -3.16 0.50
CA ALA A 75 -3.78 -2.26 0.22
C ALA A 75 -3.90 -1.76 -1.23
N PRO A 76 -3.77 -0.44 -1.49
CA PRO A 76 -3.86 0.09 -2.83
C PRO A 76 -2.59 -0.18 -3.66
N PHE A 77 -2.76 -0.33 -4.96
CA PHE A 77 -1.66 -0.30 -5.93
C PHE A 77 -1.30 1.14 -6.31
N SER A 78 -0.12 1.32 -6.88
CA SER A 78 0.39 2.61 -7.36
C SER A 78 -0.54 3.26 -8.39
N ASP A 79 -1.17 2.44 -9.24
CA ASP A 79 -2.12 2.85 -10.26
C ASP A 79 -3.58 3.01 -9.75
N SER A 80 -3.81 2.81 -8.45
CA SER A 80 -5.16 2.84 -7.89
C SER A 80 -5.83 4.20 -8.13
N PRO A 81 -7.09 4.21 -8.64
CA PRO A 81 -7.81 5.43 -8.97
C PRO A 81 -8.24 6.26 -7.76
N LEU A 82 -8.03 5.76 -6.52
CA LEU A 82 -8.42 6.44 -5.28
C LEU A 82 -7.72 7.81 -5.08
N SER A 83 -6.64 8.10 -5.81
CA SER A 83 -6.02 9.43 -5.82
C SER A 83 -6.89 10.54 -6.43
N ARG A 84 -7.97 10.21 -7.15
CA ARG A 84 -8.88 11.22 -7.74
C ARG A 84 -9.83 11.87 -6.75
N VAL A 85 -9.98 11.35 -5.53
CA VAL A 85 -10.90 11.89 -4.52
C VAL A 85 -10.34 13.16 -3.85
N HIS A 86 -9.02 13.38 -3.91
CA HIS A 86 -8.35 14.55 -3.33
C HIS A 86 -8.15 15.71 -4.33
N ALA A 87 -8.58 15.58 -5.59
CA ALA A 87 -8.62 16.70 -6.51
C ALA A 87 -9.66 17.70 -5.99
N LYS A 88 -9.18 18.85 -5.48
CA LYS A 88 -9.98 19.97 -4.94
C LYS A 88 -11.33 20.14 -5.68
N PRO A 89 -12.43 20.46 -4.97
CA PRO A 89 -13.61 21.01 -5.63
C PRO A 89 -13.16 22.18 -6.49
N GLN A 90 -13.31 22.05 -7.80
CA GLN A 90 -13.03 23.12 -8.73
C GLN A 90 -14.13 24.16 -8.52
N ASP A 91 -13.84 25.23 -7.78
CA ASP A 91 -14.79 26.30 -7.50
C ASP A 91 -15.37 26.83 -8.83
N PRO A 92 -16.68 26.69 -9.09
CA PRO A 92 -17.27 27.05 -10.38
C PRO A 92 -17.51 28.56 -10.56
N TYR A 93 -17.12 29.39 -9.59
CA TYR A 93 -17.33 30.84 -9.60
C TYR A 93 -16.01 31.60 -9.57
N SER A 94 -15.29 31.56 -10.70
CA SER A 94 -14.31 32.59 -11.02
C SER A 94 -14.51 33.04 -12.46
N SER A 95 -15.69 33.59 -12.74
CA SER A 95 -15.92 34.42 -13.92
C SER A 95 -15.72 35.88 -13.55
N LYS A 96 -14.91 36.57 -14.37
CA LYS A 96 -14.66 38.01 -14.39
C LYS A 96 -15.91 38.81 -14.67
#